data_AF-A0A819B024-F1
#
_entry.id   AF-A0A819B024-F1
#
_cell.length_a   1.000
_cell.length_b   1.000
_cell.length_c   1.000
_cell.angle_alpha   90.00
_cell.angle_beta   90.00
_cell.angle_gamma   90.00
#
_symmetry.space_group_name_H-M   'P 1'
#
loop_
_entity.id
_entity.type
_entity.pdbx_description
1 polymer ?
#
loop_
_entity_poly.entity_id
_entity_poly.type
_entity_poly.pdbx_seq_one_letter_code
_entity_poly.pdbx_strand_id
1 'polypeptide(L)'
;MKTRIGGFNWIKKTTIRLTRDKSTSTSRVFYHGDPSRDNNFWVYPREKALITPRWDTYNADDLCNNYTYVETIAFGIWAYRCNGHGTASGGGLSQDQAQFSTSTSRVFYHGDPSRNNNFWVYPREKALITRRWDTYNADDLCNNYTYVETIAFGIRAYRCNGHGTASGGGLSQDQAQFCTRKKG
;
A
#
# COMPACT_ATOMS: atom_id res chain seq x y z
N MET A 1 82.84 -17.94 17.43
CA MET A 1 82.01 -17.46 16.28
C MET A 1 80.64 -17.06 16.82
N LYS A 2 80.13 -15.89 16.40
CA LYS A 2 78.98 -15.19 16.98
C LYS A 2 77.63 -15.78 16.52
N THR A 3 76.73 -15.90 17.48
CA THR A 3 75.30 -16.24 17.37
C THR A 3 74.51 -15.19 16.58
N ARG A 4 73.53 -15.60 15.76
CA ARG A 4 72.41 -14.75 15.33
C ARG A 4 71.10 -15.53 15.40
N ILE A 5 70.18 -14.96 16.18
CA ILE A 5 68.82 -15.43 16.44
C ILE A 5 67.90 -14.78 15.40
N GLY A 6 67.11 -15.59 14.69
CA GLY A 6 66.15 -15.13 13.68
C GLY A 6 64.92 -14.49 14.31
N GLY A 7 64.52 -13.34 13.77
CA GLY A 7 63.46 -12.48 14.28
C GLY A 7 62.05 -12.97 13.99
N PHE A 8 61.17 -12.77 14.97
CA PHE A 8 59.72 -12.93 14.91
C PHE A 8 59.07 -11.75 14.17
N ASN A 9 58.23 -12.03 13.18
CA ASN A 9 57.49 -11.03 12.42
C ASN A 9 56.11 -10.82 13.05
N TRP A 10 55.84 -9.63 13.59
CA TRP A 10 54.55 -9.26 14.17
C TRP A 10 53.58 -8.80 13.07
N ILE A 11 52.54 -9.59 12.81
CA ILE A 11 51.42 -9.21 11.95
C ILE A 11 50.59 -8.15 12.68
N LYS A 12 50.66 -6.90 12.23
CA LYS A 12 49.78 -5.81 12.72
C LYS A 12 48.36 -6.07 12.25
N LYS A 13 47.45 -6.34 13.18
CA LYS A 13 46.00 -6.36 12.91
C LYS A 13 45.51 -4.93 12.71
N THR A 14 45.19 -4.57 11.47
CA THR A 14 44.51 -3.31 11.14
C THR A 14 43.04 -3.40 11.54
N THR A 15 42.67 -2.72 12.62
CA THR A 15 41.27 -2.56 13.04
C THR A 15 40.60 -1.54 12.13
N ILE A 16 39.82 -2.01 11.15
CA ILE A 16 38.97 -1.15 10.33
C ILE A 16 37.77 -0.73 11.18
N ARG A 17 37.74 0.54 11.62
CA ARG A 17 36.53 1.14 12.21
C ARG A 17 35.59 1.52 11.07
N LEU A 18 34.54 0.73 10.90
CA LEU A 18 33.40 1.09 10.05
C LEU A 18 32.71 2.30 10.69
N THR A 19 32.92 3.49 10.12
CA THR A 19 32.10 4.66 10.43
C THR A 19 30.69 4.38 9.96
N ARG A 20 29.74 4.41 10.90
CA ARG A 20 28.31 4.28 10.65
C ARG A 20 27.86 5.41 9.74
N ASP A 21 27.65 5.10 8.47
CA ASP A 21 27.15 6.08 7.50
C ASP A 21 25.82 6.66 7.97
N LYS A 22 25.75 7.98 7.85
CA LYS A 22 24.56 8.80 8.10
C LYS A 22 23.49 8.32 7.13
N SER A 23 22.51 7.56 7.63
CA SER A 23 21.29 7.15 6.93
C SER A 23 20.66 8.35 6.22
N THR A 24 20.90 8.48 4.91
CA THR A 24 20.17 9.38 4.04
C THR A 24 18.71 8.94 4.07
N SER A 25 17.84 9.78 4.65
CA SER A 25 16.40 9.58 4.66
C SER A 25 15.90 9.46 3.22
N THR A 26 15.74 8.23 2.73
CA THR A 26 15.10 7.95 1.45
C THR A 26 13.64 8.37 1.59
N SER A 27 13.28 9.50 1.00
CA SER A 27 11.88 9.93 0.87
C SER A 27 11.07 8.76 0.32
N ARG A 28 10.05 8.31 1.05
CA ARG A 28 9.25 7.18 0.59
C ARG A 28 8.36 7.67 -0.54
N VAL A 29 8.41 6.99 -1.68
CA VAL A 29 7.54 7.25 -2.82
C VAL A 29 6.33 6.32 -2.71
N PHE A 30 5.13 6.84 -2.92
CA PHE A 30 3.89 6.04 -2.96
C PHE A 30 3.35 5.97 -4.38
N TYR A 31 2.80 4.82 -4.79
CA TYR A 31 2.29 4.60 -6.15
C TYR A 31 0.81 4.23 -6.11
N HIS A 32 0.06 4.72 -7.10
CA HIS A 32 -1.26 4.21 -7.44
C HIS A 32 -1.14 3.09 -8.46
N GLY A 33 -2.14 2.21 -8.51
CA GLY A 33 -2.20 1.12 -9.47
C GLY A 33 -1.92 -0.23 -8.83
N ASP A 34 -2.04 -1.26 -9.65
CA ASP A 34 -1.95 -2.65 -9.23
C ASP A 34 -0.49 -3.09 -9.14
N PRO A 35 0.01 -3.50 -7.97
CA PRO A 35 1.39 -3.97 -7.81
C PRO A 35 1.72 -5.16 -8.71
N SER A 36 0.73 -6.01 -9.02
CA SER A 36 0.93 -7.14 -9.94
C SER A 36 1.07 -6.72 -11.41
N ARG A 37 0.72 -5.47 -11.73
CA ARG A 37 0.88 -4.83 -13.04
C ARG A 37 1.94 -3.73 -13.01
N ASP A 38 2.97 -3.86 -12.17
CA ASP A 38 4.05 -2.86 -12.03
C ASP A 38 3.53 -1.46 -11.68
N ASN A 39 2.53 -1.41 -10.79
CA ASN A 39 1.81 -0.20 -10.40
C ASN A 39 1.12 0.52 -11.56
N ASN A 40 0.74 -0.24 -12.60
CA ASN A 40 -0.14 0.29 -13.63
C ASN A 40 -1.60 0.23 -13.16
N PHE A 41 -2.38 1.19 -13.64
CA PHE A 41 -3.83 1.20 -13.57
C PHE A 41 -4.43 1.29 -14.96
N TRP A 42 -5.63 0.77 -15.14
CA TRP A 42 -6.31 0.80 -16.43
C TRP A 42 -7.50 1.74 -16.42
N VAL A 43 -7.65 2.49 -17.50
CA VAL A 43 -8.81 3.33 -17.77
C VAL A 43 -9.69 2.62 -18.79
N TYR A 44 -10.94 2.38 -18.42
CA TYR A 44 -11.91 1.70 -19.27
C TYR A 44 -12.84 2.71 -19.93
N PRO A 45 -13.36 2.41 -21.14
CA PRO A 45 -14.54 3.06 -21.68
C PRO A 45 -15.73 2.96 -20.69
N ARG A 46 -16.57 3.99 -20.61
CA ARG A 46 -17.66 4.08 -19.61
C ARG A 46 -18.70 2.98 -19.74
N GLU A 47 -18.84 2.40 -20.91
CA GLU A 47 -19.75 1.30 -21.22
C GLU A 47 -19.23 -0.08 -20.76
N LYS A 48 -18.00 -0.17 -20.27
CA LYS A 48 -17.39 -1.44 -19.82
C LYS A 48 -17.29 -1.53 -18.31
N ALA A 49 -17.48 -2.72 -17.78
CA ALA A 49 -17.22 -2.94 -16.36
C ALA A 49 -15.71 -2.93 -16.07
N LEU A 50 -15.31 -2.26 -14.98
CA LEU A 50 -13.96 -2.33 -14.45
C LEU A 50 -13.66 -3.74 -13.94
N ILE A 51 -12.54 -4.34 -14.36
CA ILE A 51 -12.13 -5.68 -13.91
C ILE A 51 -11.66 -5.62 -12.45
N THR A 52 -10.82 -4.66 -12.13
CA THR A 52 -10.34 -4.41 -10.76
C THR A 52 -10.69 -2.99 -10.32
N PRO A 53 -11.94 -2.70 -9.90
CA PRO A 53 -12.37 -1.35 -9.51
C PRO A 53 -11.52 -0.67 -8.41
N ARG A 54 -10.68 -1.45 -7.70
CA ARG A 54 -9.69 -0.93 -6.75
C ARG A 54 -8.57 -0.15 -7.45
N TRP A 55 -8.13 -0.63 -8.61
CA TRP A 55 -6.98 -0.12 -9.35
C TRP A 55 -7.36 0.46 -10.70
N ASP A 56 -8.53 0.13 -11.24
CA ASP A 56 -9.01 0.60 -12.52
C ASP A 56 -10.01 1.74 -12.33
N THR A 57 -10.17 2.58 -13.36
CA THR A 57 -11.04 3.76 -13.32
C THR A 57 -11.66 4.03 -14.70
N TYR A 58 -12.63 4.94 -14.76
CA TYR A 58 -13.14 5.49 -16.03
C TYR A 58 -12.44 6.79 -16.43
N ASN A 59 -11.66 7.37 -15.53
CA ASN A 59 -10.89 8.60 -15.73
C ASN A 59 -9.58 8.51 -14.94
N ALA A 60 -8.43 8.69 -15.61
CA ALA A 60 -7.12 8.57 -14.98
C ALA A 60 -6.92 9.57 -13.82
N ASP A 61 -7.41 10.80 -14.00
CA ASP A 61 -7.26 11.89 -13.03
C ASP A 61 -7.99 11.62 -11.71
N ASP A 62 -9.04 10.78 -11.74
CA ASP A 62 -9.77 10.38 -10.53
C ASP A 62 -8.92 9.46 -9.64
N LEU A 63 -7.94 8.74 -10.22
CA LEU A 63 -7.10 7.79 -9.49
C LEU A 63 -5.71 8.36 -9.17
N CYS A 64 -5.13 9.15 -10.07
CA CYS A 64 -3.79 9.67 -9.94
C CYS A 64 -3.66 10.97 -10.72
N ASN A 65 -2.92 11.95 -10.22
CA ASN A 65 -2.55 13.16 -10.97
C ASN A 65 -1.08 13.18 -11.42
N ASN A 66 -0.30 12.16 -11.06
CA ASN A 66 1.10 11.99 -11.47
C ASN A 66 1.28 10.64 -12.16
N TYR A 67 0.84 10.56 -13.41
CA TYR A 67 0.91 9.35 -14.21
C TYR A 67 1.48 9.61 -15.60
N THR A 68 1.87 8.53 -16.25
CA THR A 68 2.24 8.51 -17.66
C THR A 68 1.45 7.42 -18.37
N TYR A 69 0.92 7.75 -19.55
CA TYR A 69 0.30 6.77 -20.43
C TYR A 69 1.34 5.75 -20.88
N VAL A 70 1.01 4.47 -20.77
CA VAL A 70 1.89 3.36 -21.15
C VAL A 70 1.52 2.88 -22.55
N GLU A 71 0.28 2.41 -22.71
CA GLU A 71 -0.20 1.83 -23.97
C GLU A 71 -1.73 1.75 -24.01
N THR A 72 -2.27 1.45 -25.20
CA THR A 72 -3.66 1.07 -25.38
C THR A 72 -3.70 -0.45 -25.43
N ILE A 73 -4.35 -1.05 -24.44
CA ILE A 73 -4.66 -2.47 -24.40
C ILE A 73 -5.86 -2.75 -25.32
N ALA A 74 -6.16 -4.01 -25.55
CA ALA A 74 -7.30 -4.49 -26.31
C ALA A 74 -8.62 -3.77 -25.93
N PHE A 75 -9.42 -3.52 -26.96
CA PHE A 75 -10.76 -2.97 -26.86
C PHE A 75 -10.85 -1.58 -26.21
N GLY A 76 -9.88 -0.71 -26.44
CA GLY A 76 -9.94 0.70 -26.02
C GLY A 76 -9.72 0.92 -24.53
N ILE A 77 -9.09 -0.04 -23.84
CA ILE A 77 -8.64 0.13 -22.46
C ILE A 77 -7.26 0.77 -22.49
N TRP A 78 -7.03 1.82 -21.71
CA TRP A 78 -5.74 2.50 -21.66
C TRP A 78 -4.98 2.15 -20.38
N ALA A 79 -3.70 1.79 -20.50
CA ALA A 79 -2.83 1.54 -19.37
C ALA A 79 -2.07 2.82 -19.00
N TYR A 80 -2.00 3.12 -17.71
CA TYR A 80 -1.25 4.23 -17.16
C TYR A 80 -0.37 3.74 -16.01
N ARG A 81 0.82 4.31 -15.88
CA ARG A 81 1.74 4.05 -14.78
C ARG A 81 1.73 5.26 -13.84
N CYS A 82 1.61 5.04 -12.54
CA CYS A 82 1.88 6.11 -11.58
C CYS A 82 3.39 6.38 -11.49
N ASN A 83 3.80 7.64 -11.63
CA ASN A 83 5.21 8.04 -11.51
C ASN A 83 5.67 8.16 -10.05
N GLY A 84 4.76 7.89 -9.12
CA GLY A 84 4.99 7.98 -7.70
C GLY A 84 4.71 9.37 -7.14
N HIS A 85 4.26 9.42 -5.90
CA HIS A 85 4.03 10.62 -5.13
C HIS A 85 5.13 10.71 -4.10
N GLY A 86 5.92 11.77 -4.15
CA GLY A 86 6.83 12.08 -3.05
C GLY A 86 6.01 12.40 -1.82
N THR A 87 6.35 11.83 -0.66
CA THR A 87 5.84 12.37 0.61
C THR A 87 6.47 13.75 0.78
N ALA A 88 5.77 14.80 0.35
CA ALA A 88 6.25 16.17 0.52
C ALA A 88 6.49 16.41 2.01
N SER A 89 7.75 16.55 2.39
CA SER A 89 8.15 17.00 3.72
C SER A 89 7.79 18.47 3.84
N GLY A 90 6.52 18.76 4.12
CA GLY A 90 6.00 20.11 4.37
C GLY A 90 5.45 20.79 3.11
N GLY A 91 4.13 20.96 3.08
CA GLY A 91 3.46 21.83 2.11
C GLY A 91 2.24 21.22 1.47
N GLY A 92 1.10 21.31 2.17
CA GLY A 92 -0.24 21.35 1.56
C GLY A 92 -0.68 20.13 0.76
N LEU A 93 -0.80 18.96 1.39
CA LEU A 93 -1.69 17.92 0.88
C LEU A 93 -3.13 18.29 1.26
N SER A 94 -4.05 18.17 0.30
CA SER A 94 -5.48 18.27 0.58
C SER A 94 -5.86 17.27 1.67
N GLN A 95 -6.83 17.68 2.48
CA GLN A 95 -7.17 17.15 3.79
C GLN A 95 -7.60 15.67 3.81
N ASP A 96 -7.66 15.00 2.66
CA ASP A 96 -8.20 13.65 2.51
C ASP A 96 -7.13 12.53 2.46
N GLN A 97 -5.83 12.84 2.40
CA GLN A 97 -4.79 11.78 2.27
C GLN A 97 -3.47 11.96 3.04
N ALA A 98 -3.33 12.97 3.91
CA ALA A 98 -2.05 13.22 4.61
C ALA A 98 -2.07 12.86 6.10
N GLN A 99 -2.09 11.57 6.42
CA GLN A 99 -1.62 11.09 7.72
C GLN A 99 -0.18 10.55 7.57
N PHE A 100 0.80 11.45 7.53
CA PHE A 100 2.22 11.11 7.65
C PHE A 100 2.89 11.98 8.71
N SER A 101 2.94 11.46 9.95
CA SER A 101 3.92 11.88 10.96
C SER A 101 5.05 10.85 11.02
N THR A 102 6.25 11.34 11.29
CA THR A 102 7.52 10.63 11.26
C THR A 102 7.64 9.55 12.35
N SER A 103 8.07 8.35 11.95
CA SER A 103 8.65 7.28 12.79
C SER A 103 7.77 6.52 13.80
N THR A 104 6.46 6.68 13.78
CA THR A 104 5.53 5.75 14.45
C THR A 104 4.87 4.84 13.42
N SER A 105 4.56 3.61 13.83
CA SER A 105 3.98 2.52 13.02
C SER A 105 2.98 3.05 11.98
N ARG A 106 3.24 2.82 10.68
CA ARG A 106 2.26 3.19 9.66
C ARG A 106 1.02 2.34 9.88
N VAL A 107 -0.08 2.99 10.23
CA VAL A 107 -1.38 2.37 10.37
C VAL A 107 -2.09 2.51 9.03
N PHE A 108 -2.44 1.39 8.41
CA PHE A 108 -3.23 1.36 7.18
C PHE A 108 -4.67 0.99 7.49
N TYR A 109 -5.62 1.62 6.81
CA TYR A 109 -7.05 1.39 7.04
C TYR A 109 -7.71 0.79 5.80
N HIS A 110 -8.64 -0.14 6.03
CA HIS A 110 -9.62 -0.57 5.03
C HIS A 110 -10.87 0.30 5.11
N GLY A 111 -11.65 0.31 4.03
CA GLY A 111 -12.90 1.06 3.94
C GLY A 111 -12.70 2.45 3.34
N ASP A 112 -13.82 3.13 3.19
CA ASP A 112 -13.91 4.38 2.47
C ASP A 112 -13.48 5.56 3.37
N PRO A 113 -12.43 6.32 3.01
CA PRO A 113 -11.99 7.47 3.81
C PRO A 113 -13.09 8.51 4.00
N SER A 114 -13.95 8.71 3.00
CA SER A 114 -15.09 9.63 3.07
C SER A 114 -16.17 9.16 4.06
N ARG A 115 -16.16 7.86 4.41
CA ARG A 115 -17.03 7.24 5.42
C ARG A 115 -16.28 6.96 6.72
N ASN A 116 -15.24 7.74 7.03
CA ASN A 116 -14.42 7.56 8.24
C ASN A 116 -13.79 6.15 8.33
N ASN A 117 -13.29 5.65 7.20
CA ASN A 117 -12.74 4.29 7.05
C ASN A 117 -13.76 3.19 7.40
N ASN A 118 -15.05 3.49 7.22
CA ASN A 118 -16.08 2.48 7.30
C ASN A 118 -16.18 1.73 5.96
N PHE A 119 -16.55 0.45 6.05
CA PHE A 119 -16.97 -0.37 4.94
C PHE A 119 -18.32 -1.01 5.23
N TRP A 120 -19.06 -1.34 4.19
CA TRP A 120 -20.39 -1.91 4.33
C TRP A 120 -20.43 -3.37 3.86
N VAL A 121 -21.12 -4.18 4.66
CA VAL A 121 -21.40 -5.58 4.35
C VAL A 121 -22.85 -5.71 3.92
N TYR A 122 -23.05 -6.11 2.67
CA TYR A 122 -24.37 -6.27 2.08
C TYR A 122 -24.89 -7.70 2.24
N PRO A 123 -26.22 -7.89 2.33
CA PRO A 123 -26.84 -9.18 2.04
C PRO A 123 -26.45 -9.68 0.64
N ARG A 124 -26.32 -11.01 0.45
CA ARG A 124 -25.79 -11.60 -0.80
C ARG A 124 -26.64 -11.31 -2.02
N GLU A 125 -27.93 -11.06 -1.82
CA GLU A 125 -28.91 -10.73 -2.86
C GLU A 125 -28.86 -9.27 -3.32
N LYS A 126 -28.01 -8.42 -2.72
CA LYS A 126 -27.92 -6.99 -3.04
C LYS A 126 -26.66 -6.64 -3.82
N ALA A 127 -26.75 -5.63 -4.66
CA ALA A 127 -25.58 -5.07 -5.31
C ALA A 127 -24.76 -4.24 -4.30
N LEU A 128 -23.43 -4.37 -4.35
CA LEU A 128 -22.50 -3.49 -3.65
C LEU A 128 -22.52 -2.10 -4.30
N ILE A 129 -22.59 -1.03 -3.50
CA ILE A 129 -22.52 0.34 -4.02
C ILE A 129 -21.13 0.63 -4.57
N THR A 130 -20.09 0.34 -3.78
CA THR A 130 -18.70 0.43 -4.25
C THR A 130 -17.92 -0.81 -3.91
N ARG A 131 -17.60 -1.61 -4.93
CA ARG A 131 -16.80 -2.84 -4.78
C ARG A 131 -15.39 -2.59 -4.24
N ARG A 132 -14.93 -1.34 -4.24
CA ARG A 132 -13.63 -0.96 -3.69
C ARG A 132 -13.62 -1.05 -2.16
N TRP A 133 -14.74 -0.71 -1.54
CA TRP A 133 -14.82 -0.58 -0.08
C TRP A 133 -15.87 -1.49 0.55
N ASP A 134 -16.87 -1.93 -0.21
CA ASP A 134 -17.97 -2.75 0.30
C ASP A 134 -17.77 -4.22 -0.05
N THR A 135 -18.35 -5.12 0.74
CA THR A 135 -18.19 -6.57 0.62
C THR A 135 -19.47 -7.32 0.99
N TYR A 136 -19.52 -8.63 0.73
CA TYR A 136 -20.57 -9.52 1.25
C TYR A 136 -20.17 -10.20 2.57
N ASN A 137 -18.88 -10.12 2.93
CA ASN A 137 -18.34 -10.68 4.16
C ASN A 137 -17.22 -9.77 4.70
N ALA A 138 -17.33 -9.33 5.95
CA ALA A 138 -16.38 -8.40 6.55
C ALA A 138 -14.96 -8.98 6.60
N ASP A 139 -14.83 -10.27 6.92
CA ASP A 139 -13.55 -10.97 7.03
C ASP A 139 -12.78 -11.03 5.72
N ASP A 140 -13.46 -10.93 4.57
CA ASP A 140 -12.83 -10.90 3.25
C ASP A 140 -12.10 -9.58 3.01
N LEU A 141 -12.52 -8.49 3.68
CA LEU A 141 -11.94 -7.16 3.49
C LEU A 141 -10.94 -6.80 4.59
N CYS A 142 -11.25 -7.14 5.85
CA CYS A 142 -10.47 -6.70 7.00
C CYS A 142 -10.60 -7.76 8.11
N ASN A 143 -9.54 -7.99 8.88
CA ASN A 143 -9.60 -8.83 10.09
C ASN A 143 -9.43 -8.04 11.38
N ASN A 144 -9.25 -6.72 11.29
CA ASN A 144 -9.16 -5.82 12.43
C ASN A 144 -10.23 -4.71 12.29
N TYR A 145 -11.48 -5.10 12.50
CA TYR A 145 -12.61 -4.20 12.40
C TYR A 145 -13.49 -4.25 13.65
N THR A 146 -14.31 -3.20 13.81
CA THR A 146 -15.38 -3.14 14.79
C THR A 146 -16.71 -2.95 14.06
N TYR A 147 -17.75 -3.69 14.43
CA TYR A 147 -19.10 -3.43 13.96
C TYR A 147 -19.57 -2.06 14.49
N VAL A 148 -20.12 -1.24 13.60
CA VAL A 148 -20.62 0.10 13.93
C VAL A 148 -22.13 0.03 14.17
N GLU A 149 -22.87 -0.36 13.14
CA GLU A 149 -24.34 -0.39 13.16
C GLU A 149 -24.90 -1.22 12.00
N THR A 150 -26.21 -1.48 12.04
CA THR A 150 -26.96 -1.99 10.89
C THR A 150 -27.73 -0.80 10.34
N ILE A 151 -27.40 -0.41 9.12
CA ILE A 151 -28.10 0.64 8.40
C ILE A 151 -29.30 0.04 7.65
N ALA A 152 -29.96 0.85 6.83
CA ALA A 152 -31.16 0.45 6.10
C ALA A 152 -30.97 -0.86 5.31
N PHE A 153 -32.06 -1.64 5.27
CA PHE A 153 -32.16 -2.85 4.47
C PHE A 153 -31.14 -3.96 4.82
N GLY A 154 -30.74 -4.07 6.08
CA GLY A 154 -29.88 -5.16 6.56
C GLY A 154 -28.41 -5.03 6.14
N ILE A 155 -28.00 -3.86 5.66
CA ILE A 155 -26.60 -3.56 5.39
C ILE A 155 -25.91 -3.28 6.73
N ARG A 156 -24.75 -3.90 6.97
CA ARG A 156 -24.00 -3.75 8.22
C ARG A 156 -22.78 -2.89 7.98
N ALA A 157 -22.60 -1.84 8.77
CA ALA A 157 -21.43 -0.97 8.71
C ALA A 157 -20.36 -1.44 9.70
N TYR A 158 -19.11 -1.45 9.24
CA TYR A 158 -17.93 -1.82 10.01
C TYR A 158 -16.86 -0.75 9.85
N ARG A 159 -16.04 -0.54 10.88
CA ARG A 159 -14.90 0.37 10.86
C ARG A 159 -13.62 -0.41 10.96
N CYS A 160 -12.65 -0.16 10.07
CA CYS A 160 -11.30 -0.70 10.26
C CYS A 160 -10.61 0.02 11.43
N ASN A 161 -10.06 -0.75 12.36
CA ASN A 161 -9.29 -0.22 13.50
C ASN A 161 -7.83 0.07 13.14
N GLY A 162 -7.45 -0.18 11.88
CA GLY A 162 -6.11 0.05 11.36
C GLY A 162 -5.20 -1.17 11.47
N HIS A 163 -4.24 -1.28 10.56
CA HIS A 163 -3.23 -2.34 10.54
C HIS A 163 -1.86 -1.72 10.71
N GLY A 164 -1.16 -2.06 11.79
CA GLY A 164 0.23 -1.64 11.98
C GLY A 164 1.19 -2.48 11.12
N THR A 165 2.22 -1.88 10.57
CA THR A 165 3.40 -2.63 10.09
C THR A 165 4.11 -3.20 11.30
N ALA A 166 4.03 -4.51 11.54
CA ALA A 166 4.79 -5.13 12.62
C ALA A 166 6.28 -4.80 12.45
N SER A 167 6.83 -4.04 13.38
CA SER A 167 8.25 -3.73 13.45
C SER A 167 9.02 -5.00 13.84
N GLY A 168 9.46 -5.79 12.85
CA GLY A 168 10.47 -6.84 13.07
C GLY A 168 10.23 -8.19 12.38
N GLY A 169 9.10 -8.40 11.71
CA GLY A 169 8.89 -9.54 10.83
C GLY A 169 8.48 -9.03 9.47
N GLY A 170 9.34 -9.20 8.46
CA GLY A 170 9.10 -8.73 7.11
C GLY A 170 7.86 -9.39 6.50
N LEU A 171 6.70 -8.83 6.79
CA LEU A 171 5.57 -8.89 5.90
C LEU A 171 5.79 -7.75 4.91
N SER A 172 6.00 -8.09 3.64
CA SER A 172 6.07 -7.07 2.59
C SER A 172 4.81 -6.22 2.66
N GLN A 173 4.87 -4.99 2.15
CA GLN A 173 3.71 -4.10 2.09
C GLN A 173 2.52 -4.74 1.35
N ASP A 174 2.75 -5.83 0.62
CA ASP A 174 1.75 -6.71 0.03
C ASP A 174 0.99 -7.53 1.09
N GLN A 175 1.63 -8.07 2.13
CA GLN A 175 0.94 -8.93 3.12
C GLN A 175 0.00 -8.19 4.09
N ALA A 176 0.05 -6.86 4.18
CA ALA A 176 -1.01 -6.06 4.82
C ALA A 176 -2.25 -5.89 3.92
N GLN A 177 -2.19 -6.33 2.66
CA GLN A 177 -3.26 -6.22 1.66
C GLN A 177 -3.75 -7.59 1.13
N PHE A 178 -3.24 -8.69 1.68
CA PHE A 178 -3.63 -10.07 1.35
C PHE A 178 -4.39 -10.73 2.51
N CYS A 179 -5.72 -10.53 2.54
CA CYS A 179 -6.66 -11.49 3.13
C CYS A 179 -7.59 -12.06 2.05
N THR A 180 -7.04 -12.54 0.94
CA THR A 180 -7.75 -13.48 0.06
C THR A 180 -6.89 -14.72 -0.16
N ARG A 181 -6.92 -15.62 0.85
CA ARG A 181 -6.84 -17.09 0.74
C ARG A 181 -6.46 -17.68 2.10
N LYS A 182 -7.46 -18.06 2.90
CA LYS A 182 -7.43 -19.41 3.47
C LYS A 182 -8.18 -20.28 2.49
N LYS A 183 -7.45 -21.08 1.71
CA LYS A 183 -8.03 -22.26 1.06
C LYS A 183 -8.51 -23.17 2.20
N GLY A 184 -9.81 -23.47 2.22
CA GLY A 184 -10.26 -24.78 2.69
C GLY A 184 -9.79 -25.84 1.70
#